data_AF-A0A7C5GSJ2-F1
#
_entry.id   AF-A0A7C5GSJ2-F1
#
_cell.length_a   1.000
_cell.length_b   1.000
_cell.length_c   1.000
_cell.angle_alpha   90.00
_cell.angle_beta   90.00
_cell.angle_gamma   90.00
#
_symmetry.space_group_name_H-M   'P 1'
#
loop_
_entity.id
_entity.type
_entity.pdbx_description
1 polymer ?
#
loop_
_entity_poly.entity_id
_entity_poly.type
_entity_poly.pdbx_seq_one_letter_code
_entity_poly.pdbx_strand_id
1 'polypeptide(L)'
;GFSADNIAFGMGGGLLQQPNRDDFRFAMKASAICVDGEWRDVYKDPITDVGKRSKRGRLALTEGFETVRVEELGGRENLLVPVFRDGVVLREFGFNEVKLNVL
;
A
#
# COMPACT_ATOMS: atom_id res chain seq x y z
N GLY A 1 -37.03 22.03 -7.91
CA GLY A 1 -35.78 21.59 -7.26
C GLY A 1 -34.60 22.31 -7.89
N PHE A 2 -33.40 22.21 -7.32
CA PHE A 2 -32.16 22.78 -7.88
C PHE A 2 -31.34 21.69 -8.58
N SER A 3 -30.73 21.99 -9.74
CA SER A 3 -29.82 21.07 -10.46
C SER A 3 -28.39 21.16 -9.91
N ALA A 4 -27.71 20.01 -9.81
CA ALA A 4 -26.29 19.94 -9.48
C ALA A 4 -25.39 20.52 -10.59
N ASP A 5 -25.87 20.60 -11.83
CA ASP A 5 -25.10 21.18 -12.95
C ASP A 5 -24.84 22.68 -12.77
N ASN A 6 -25.61 23.34 -11.89
CA ASN A 6 -25.54 24.77 -11.65
C ASN A 6 -24.65 25.14 -10.45
N ILE A 7 -23.96 24.18 -9.84
CA ILE A 7 -23.10 24.42 -8.68
C ILE A 7 -21.71 23.80 -8.86
N ALA A 8 -20.71 24.49 -8.33
CA ALA A 8 -19.36 23.97 -8.16
C ALA A 8 -18.98 24.00 -6.68
N PHE A 9 -18.19 23.02 -6.24
CA PHE A 9 -17.70 22.95 -4.87
C PHE A 9 -16.20 23.25 -4.83
N GLY A 10 -15.83 24.21 -3.98
CA GLY A 10 -14.44 24.47 -3.62
C GLY A 10 -14.17 23.96 -2.21
N MET A 11 -13.15 23.13 -2.04
CA MET A 11 -12.70 22.66 -0.73
C MET A 11 -11.25 23.05 -0.50
N GLY A 12 -10.99 23.76 0.60
CA GLY A 12 -9.65 24.18 1.02
C GLY A 12 -9.04 23.18 2.01
N GLY A 13 -8.84 23.61 3.26
CA GLY A 13 -8.20 22.81 4.31
C GLY A 13 -8.86 21.45 4.56
N GLY A 14 -10.18 21.33 4.38
CA GLY A 14 -10.88 20.04 4.51
C GLY A 14 -10.41 18.98 3.51
N LEU A 15 -9.98 19.38 2.31
CA LEU A 15 -9.51 18.44 1.28
C LEU A 15 -8.01 18.14 1.40
N LEU A 16 -7.18 19.15 1.74
CA LEU A 16 -5.71 19.04 1.63
C LEU A 16 -4.96 19.07 2.97
N GLN A 17 -5.61 19.42 4.08
CA GLN A 17 -4.95 19.56 5.39
C GLN A 17 -5.57 18.70 6.49
N GLN A 18 -6.89 18.48 6.44
CA GLN A 18 -7.61 17.70 7.43
C GLN A 18 -7.25 16.19 7.39
N PRO A 19 -7.08 15.54 6.21
CA PRO A 19 -6.68 14.15 6.19
C PRO A 19 -5.31 13.95 6.82
N ASN A 20 -5.19 12.92 7.65
CA ASN A 20 -3.96 12.54 8.32
C ASN A 20 -3.62 11.06 8.06
N ARG A 21 -2.42 10.68 8.48
CA ARG A 21 -1.86 9.34 8.24
C ARG A 21 -2.71 8.20 8.82
N ASP A 22 -3.39 8.43 9.93
CA ASP A 22 -4.18 7.40 10.62
C ASP A 22 -5.57 7.20 10.01
N ASP A 23 -6.08 8.15 9.21
CA ASP A 23 -7.36 8.01 8.51
C ASP A 23 -7.36 6.80 7.56
N PHE A 24 -6.22 6.55 6.91
CA PHE A 24 -5.98 5.36 6.08
C PHE A 24 -5.10 4.30 6.76
N ARG A 25 -4.69 4.54 8.01
CA ARG A 25 -3.84 3.65 8.82
C ARG A 25 -2.53 3.26 8.13
N PHE A 26 -1.92 4.16 7.38
CA PHE A 26 -0.66 3.87 6.69
C PHE A 26 0.48 3.63 7.70
N ALA A 27 1.11 2.46 7.61
CA ALA A 27 2.19 2.08 8.51
C ALA A 27 3.26 1.25 7.80
N MET A 28 4.52 1.51 8.14
CA MET A 28 5.65 0.66 7.78
C MET A 28 6.02 -0.26 8.94
N LYS A 29 6.28 -1.54 8.63
CA LYS A 29 6.64 -2.59 9.58
C LYS A 29 7.59 -3.56 8.88
N ALA A 30 8.65 -3.98 9.56
CA ALA A 30 9.42 -5.13 9.12
C ALA A 30 8.53 -6.38 9.19
N SER A 31 8.46 -7.14 8.10
CA SER A 31 7.67 -8.37 7.99
C SER A 31 8.54 -9.63 7.87
N ALA A 32 9.78 -9.50 7.42
CA ALA A 32 10.73 -10.60 7.29
C ALA A 32 12.18 -10.12 7.44
N ILE A 33 13.07 -11.04 7.82
CA ILE A 33 14.53 -10.84 7.86
C ILE A 33 15.22 -12.06 7.24
N CYS A 34 16.32 -11.83 6.52
CA CYS A 34 17.18 -12.90 6.02
C CYS A 34 18.42 -13.00 6.93
N VAL A 35 18.61 -14.15 7.57
CA VAL A 35 19.75 -14.43 8.46
C VAL A 35 20.41 -15.70 7.97
N ASP A 36 21.71 -15.63 7.65
CA ASP A 36 22.48 -16.77 7.12
C ASP A 36 21.85 -17.42 5.88
N GLY A 37 21.20 -16.61 5.03
CA GLY A 37 20.51 -17.09 3.82
C GLY A 37 19.08 -17.59 4.05
N GLU A 38 18.62 -17.64 5.30
CA GLU A 38 17.28 -18.11 5.66
C GLU A 38 16.33 -16.96 5.98
N TRP A 39 15.16 -16.98 5.34
CA TRP A 39 14.09 -16.02 5.64
C TRP A 39 13.34 -16.43 6.90
N ARG A 40 13.17 -15.47 7.82
CA ARG A 40 12.41 -15.61 9.07
C ARG A 40 11.34 -14.52 9.15
N ASP A 41 10.17 -14.89 9.66
CA ASP A 41 9.08 -13.96 9.89
C ASP A 41 9.42 -12.99 11.04
N VAL A 42 9.19 -11.70 10.81
CA VAL A 42 9.29 -10.65 11.83
C VAL A 42 7.94 -9.95 11.87
N TYR A 43 7.39 -9.74 13.06
CA TYR A 43 6.11 -9.05 13.19
C TYR A 43 5.93 -8.52 14.61
N LYS A 44 5.07 -7.50 14.71
CA LYS A 44 4.61 -6.98 15.99
C LYS A 44 3.24 -7.58 16.29
N ASP A 45 3.05 -8.08 17.50
CA ASP A 45 1.77 -8.57 18.01
C ASP A 45 1.55 -8.06 19.43
N PRO A 46 1.05 -6.81 19.59
CA PRO A 46 0.93 -6.20 20.90
C PRO A 46 -0.24 -6.81 21.68
N ILE A 47 0.01 -7.18 22.95
CA ILE A 47 -0.96 -7.84 23.83
C ILE A 47 -2.23 -7.00 24.00
N THR A 48 -2.11 -5.68 24.11
CA THR A 48 -3.21 -4.77 24.44
C THR A 48 -4.01 -4.28 23.24
N ASP A 49 -3.58 -4.57 22.01
CA ASP A 49 -4.23 -4.06 20.79
C ASP A 49 -4.02 -5.00 19.60
N VAL A 50 -4.80 -6.08 19.57
CA VAL A 50 -4.70 -7.14 18.56
C VAL A 50 -4.90 -6.58 17.14
N GLY A 51 -5.65 -5.49 16.98
CA GLY A 51 -5.84 -4.81 15.69
C GLY A 51 -4.55 -4.21 15.10
N LYS A 52 -3.49 -4.05 15.91
CA LYS A 52 -2.16 -3.59 15.49
C LYS A 52 -1.19 -4.71 15.17
N ARG A 53 -1.63 -5.97 15.12
CA ARG A 53 -0.82 -7.09 14.65
C ARG A 53 -0.38 -6.85 13.21
N SER A 54 0.93 -6.92 12.94
CA SER A 54 1.45 -6.75 11.58
C SER A 54 1.46 -8.05 10.79
N LYS A 55 1.42 -7.92 9.46
CA LYS A 55 1.67 -9.02 8.52
C LYS A 55 3.11 -9.56 8.67
N ARG A 56 3.33 -10.79 8.20
CA ARG A 56 4.56 -11.57 8.38
C ARG A 56 5.00 -12.16 7.04
N GLY A 57 6.29 -12.32 6.85
CA GLY A 57 6.90 -12.89 5.65
C GLY A 57 7.20 -11.88 4.55
N ARG A 58 7.64 -12.42 3.42
CA ARG A 58 7.76 -11.67 2.17
C ARG A 58 6.38 -11.60 1.52
N LEU A 59 5.95 -10.40 1.17
CA LEU A 59 4.57 -10.14 0.76
C LEU A 59 4.47 -9.83 -0.73
N ALA A 60 3.31 -10.16 -1.30
CA ALA A 60 2.92 -9.86 -2.67
C ALA A 60 1.47 -9.37 -2.70
N LEU A 61 1.07 -8.74 -3.81
CA LEU A 61 -0.28 -8.24 -4.03
C LEU A 61 -0.86 -8.87 -5.29
N THR A 62 -2.07 -9.40 -5.20
CA THR A 62 -2.76 -10.03 -6.33
C THR A 62 -3.70 -9.05 -7.03
N GLU A 63 -4.22 -9.41 -8.22
CA GLU A 63 -5.23 -8.62 -8.95
C GLU A 63 -6.49 -8.30 -8.14
N GLY A 64 -6.86 -9.17 -7.18
CA GLY A 64 -7.98 -8.93 -6.26
C GLY A 64 -7.65 -7.97 -5.11
N PHE A 65 -6.50 -7.29 -5.16
CA PHE A 65 -5.93 -6.45 -4.09
C PHE A 65 -5.77 -7.19 -2.75
N GLU A 66 -5.61 -8.51 -2.80
CA GLU A 66 -5.31 -9.33 -1.63
C GLU A 66 -3.81 -9.33 -1.39
N THR A 67 -3.40 -9.02 -0.17
CA THR A 67 -2.00 -9.21 0.26
C THR A 67 -1.78 -10.66 0.67
N VAL A 68 -0.91 -11.35 -0.04
CA VAL A 68 -0.55 -12.75 0.22
C VAL A 68 0.95 -12.87 0.49
N ARG A 69 1.41 -14.04 0.96
CA ARG A 69 2.86 -14.31 0.95
C ARG A 69 3.34 -14.54 -0.47
N VAL A 70 4.60 -14.20 -0.75
CA VAL A 70 5.24 -14.47 -2.05
C VAL A 70 5.19 -15.98 -2.37
N GLU A 71 5.31 -16.83 -1.35
CA GLU A 71 5.25 -18.29 -1.53
C GLU A 71 3.83 -18.79 -1.89
N GLU A 72 2.80 -18.00 -1.59
CA GLU A 72 1.38 -18.30 -1.84
C GLU A 72 0.88 -17.69 -3.16
N LEU A 73 1.75 -17.03 -3.92
CA LEU A 73 1.39 -16.40 -5.20
C LEU A 73 0.81 -17.44 -6.17
N GLY A 74 1.36 -18.66 -6.15
CA GLY A 74 0.80 -19.81 -6.88
C GLY A 74 0.72 -19.58 -8.40
N GLY A 75 1.66 -18.81 -8.96
CA GLY A 75 1.68 -18.46 -10.38
C GLY A 75 0.80 -17.27 -10.79
N ARG A 76 0.04 -16.67 -9.86
CA ARG A 76 -0.64 -15.39 -10.07
C ARG A 76 0.38 -14.27 -10.29
N GLU A 77 -0.03 -13.18 -10.92
CA GLU A 77 0.82 -11.99 -11.03
C GLU A 77 0.97 -11.32 -9.65
N ASN A 78 2.19 -10.84 -9.35
CA ASN A 78 2.44 -9.95 -8.24
C ASN A 78 2.40 -8.50 -8.75
N LEU A 79 1.40 -7.75 -8.33
CA LEU A 79 1.23 -6.33 -8.70
C LEU A 79 2.29 -5.42 -8.06
N LEU A 80 3.01 -5.88 -7.03
CA LEU A 80 4.14 -5.12 -6.48
C LEU A 80 5.35 -5.24 -7.42
N VAL A 81 5.66 -4.13 -8.09
CA VAL A 81 6.82 -4.03 -8.98
C VAL A 81 7.97 -3.27 -8.31
N PRO A 82 9.24 -3.66 -8.55
CA PRO A 82 10.38 -2.91 -8.03
C PRO A 82 10.50 -1.57 -8.76
N VAL A 83 10.39 -0.47 -8.02
CA VAL A 83 10.52 0.90 -8.55
C VAL A 83 11.86 1.55 -8.23
N PHE A 84 12.59 1.00 -7.26
CA PHE A 84 13.89 1.50 -6.81
C PHE A 84 14.78 0.34 -6.34
N ARG A 85 16.07 0.38 -6.66
CA ARG A 85 17.07 -0.59 -6.20
C ARG A 85 18.45 0.04 -6.18
N ASP A 86 19.16 -0.13 -5.07
CA ASP A 86 20.58 0.23 -4.92
C ASP A 86 20.93 1.66 -5.37
N GLY A 87 20.08 2.64 -5.01
CA GLY A 87 20.29 4.04 -5.37
C GLY A 87 19.68 4.46 -6.71
N VAL A 88 19.11 3.54 -7.48
CA VAL A 88 18.63 3.77 -8.84
C VAL A 88 17.11 3.62 -8.92
N VAL A 89 16.46 4.58 -9.58
CA VAL A 89 15.04 4.49 -9.96
C VAL A 89 14.91 3.54 -11.15
N LEU A 90 14.10 2.49 -11.00
CA LEU A 90 13.90 1.45 -12.01
C LEU A 90 12.66 1.70 -12.88
N ARG A 91 11.66 2.40 -12.33
CA ARG A 91 10.42 2.74 -13.03
C ARG A 91 9.86 4.05 -12.50
N GLU A 92 9.56 4.95 -13.43
CA GLU A 92 8.79 6.16 -13.19
C GLU A 92 7.39 6.00 -13.77
N PHE A 93 6.42 6.65 -13.14
CA PHE A 93 5.02 6.66 -13.59
C PHE A 93 4.64 8.08 -13.98
N GLY A 94 4.15 8.26 -15.21
CA GLY A 94 3.71 9.56 -15.68
C GLY A 94 2.36 9.95 -15.07
N PHE A 95 2.08 11.26 -14.93
CA PHE A 95 0.82 11.71 -14.34
C PHE A 95 -0.42 11.24 -15.13
N ASN A 96 -0.33 11.13 -16.46
CA ASN A 96 -1.41 10.59 -17.28
C ASN A 96 -1.63 9.10 -17.06
N GLU A 97 -0.56 8.31 -16.90
CA GLU A 97 -0.65 6.89 -16.55
C GLU A 97 -1.36 6.72 -15.20
N VAL A 98 -0.97 7.51 -14.19
CA VAL A 98 -1.61 7.47 -12.87
C VAL A 98 -3.10 7.80 -12.93
N LYS A 99 -3.50 8.81 -13.73
CA LYS A 99 -4.92 9.16 -13.91
C LYS A 99 -5.73 8.04 -14.56
N LEU A 100 -5.13 7.27 -15.48
CA LEU A 100 -5.79 6.15 -16.15
C LEU A 100 -5.97 4.92 -15.25
N ASN A 101 -5.22 4.84 -14.14
CA ASN A 101 -5.34 3.76 -13.17
C ASN A 101 -6.50 3.97 -12.18
N VAL A 102 -7.10 5.16 -12.15
CA VAL A 102 -8.27 5.46 -11.32
C VAL A 102 -9.51 4.98 -12.05
N LEU A 103 -10.32 4.13 -11.39
CA LEU A 103 -11.63 3.65 -11.87
C LEU A 103 -12.56 4.79 -12.28
#